data_AF-A0A497SLT2-F1
#
_entry.id   AF-A0A497SLT2-F1
#
_cell.length_a   1.000
_cell.length_b   1.000
_cell.length_c   1.000
_cell.angle_alpha   90.00
_cell.angle_beta   90.00
_cell.angle_gamma   90.00
#
_symmetry.space_group_name_H-M   'P 1'
#
loop_
_entity.id
_entity.type
_entity.pdbx_description
1 polymer ?
#
loop_
_entity_poly.entity_id
_entity_poly.type
_entity_poly.pdbx_seq_one_letter_code
_entity_poly.pdbx_strand_id
1 'polypeptide(L)'
;DAFAWEKSDLYMAYLPAMILGLIAMGPAAIFGEKYNKPKEIFLVSIVFFIFSFLIMGLTNSSVVFIIGVALFFIAFNMMEPLVQSMITKFAKVHQKGAALGISNSIAYFSTFLGGTFAGLMLDISDRETIGITVAIITTLWLLWTLRLTNPVKYSHLYLAQSEVNIEKLTALENDNIAEWYINETENKVVVKYVKDAMSDDELKDNIEFLVRKIQETLPKGRAQIKDILLKLTMSKPIKIEVK
;
A
#
# COMPACT_ATOMS: atom_id res chain seq x y z
N ASP A 1 -29.11 29.08 7.80
CA ASP A 1 -28.92 27.63 7.58
C ASP A 1 -29.33 27.22 6.17
N ALA A 2 -28.36 26.89 5.31
CA ALA A 2 -28.62 26.57 3.90
C ALA A 2 -29.51 25.33 3.68
N PHE A 3 -29.64 24.45 4.69
CA PHE A 3 -30.36 23.18 4.59
C PHE A 3 -31.42 22.96 5.68
N ALA A 4 -31.58 23.91 6.61
CA ALA A 4 -32.49 23.83 7.77
C ALA A 4 -32.36 22.54 8.62
N TRP A 5 -31.15 21.97 8.71
CA TRP A 5 -30.87 20.76 9.49
C TRP A 5 -30.54 21.06 10.95
N GLU A 6 -31.03 20.22 11.85
CA GLU A 6 -30.54 20.16 13.23
C GLU A 6 -29.31 19.24 13.33
N LYS A 7 -28.57 19.33 14.44
CA LYS A 7 -27.42 18.43 14.68
C LYS A 7 -27.83 16.96 14.65
N SER A 8 -29.07 16.66 15.05
CA SER A 8 -29.68 15.34 15.01
C SER A 8 -29.94 14.82 13.61
N ASP A 9 -29.93 15.64 12.55
CA ASP A 9 -30.19 15.21 11.16
C ASP A 9 -28.90 14.83 10.42
N LEU A 10 -27.73 15.14 10.97
CA LEU A 10 -26.44 14.90 10.32
C LEU A 10 -26.20 13.41 10.00
N TYR A 11 -26.77 12.48 10.77
CA TYR A 11 -26.67 11.05 10.47
C TYR A 11 -27.21 10.69 9.08
N MET A 12 -28.18 11.47 8.56
CA MET A 12 -28.73 11.25 7.22
C MET A 12 -27.68 11.41 6.12
N ALA A 13 -26.64 12.22 6.37
CA ALA A 13 -25.50 12.35 5.46
C ALA A 13 -24.39 11.34 5.78
N TYR A 14 -23.99 11.23 7.05
CA TYR A 14 -22.82 10.45 7.45
C TYR A 14 -23.04 8.93 7.38
N LEU A 15 -24.21 8.43 7.78
CA LEU A 15 -24.49 6.99 7.81
C LEU A 15 -24.44 6.35 6.41
N PRO A 16 -25.15 6.87 5.38
CA PRO A 16 -25.03 6.30 4.03
C PRO A 16 -23.63 6.48 3.46
N ALA A 17 -22.97 7.60 3.73
CA ALA A 17 -21.60 7.85 3.28
C ALA A 17 -20.61 6.83 3.85
N MET A 18 -20.70 6.52 5.14
CA MET A 18 -19.88 5.50 5.78
C MET A 18 -20.08 4.11 5.17
N ILE A 19 -21.34 3.69 4.95
CA ILE A 19 -21.65 2.39 4.36
C ILE A 19 -21.07 2.29 2.93
N LEU A 20 -21.30 3.32 2.11
CA LEU A 20 -20.78 3.35 0.75
C LEU A 20 -19.25 3.39 0.70
N GLY A 21 -18.62 4.15 1.61
CA GLY A 21 -17.17 4.18 1.76
C GLY A 21 -16.59 2.80 2.11
N LEU A 22 -17.19 2.11 3.09
CA LEU A 22 -16.77 0.76 3.47
C LEU A 22 -16.91 -0.24 2.32
N ILE A 23 -18.01 -0.16 1.56
CA ILE A 23 -18.19 -1.01 0.37
C ILE A 23 -17.11 -0.71 -0.68
N ALA A 24 -16.78 0.57 -0.90
CA ALA A 24 -15.78 1.00 -1.89
C ALA A 24 -14.35 0.54 -1.56
N MET A 25 -14.05 0.33 -0.28
CA MET A 25 -12.76 -0.19 0.18
C MET A 25 -12.44 -1.57 -0.42
N GLY A 26 -13.43 -2.45 -0.58
CA GLY A 26 -13.25 -3.79 -1.13
C GLY A 26 -12.73 -3.80 -2.58
N PRO A 27 -13.45 -3.17 -3.53
CA PRO A 27 -12.98 -2.99 -4.90
C PRO A 27 -11.61 -2.30 -4.97
N ALA A 28 -11.38 -1.25 -4.18
CA ALA A 28 -10.10 -0.54 -4.17
C ALA A 28 -8.94 -1.45 -3.74
N ALA A 29 -9.12 -2.26 -2.70
CA ALA A 29 -8.11 -3.23 -2.28
C ALA A 29 -7.85 -4.27 -3.38
N ILE A 30 -8.89 -4.79 -4.04
CA ILE A 30 -8.74 -5.76 -5.12
C ILE A 30 -7.96 -5.15 -6.30
N PHE A 31 -8.36 -3.98 -6.81
CA PHE A 31 -7.67 -3.36 -7.94
C PHE A 31 -6.25 -2.88 -7.57
N GLY A 32 -6.07 -2.40 -6.34
CA GLY A 32 -4.80 -1.82 -5.90
C GLY A 32 -3.75 -2.89 -5.65
N GLU A 33 -4.14 -3.95 -4.93
CA GLU A 33 -3.22 -5.02 -4.54
C GLU A 33 -3.18 -6.16 -5.56
N LYS A 34 -4.35 -6.72 -5.91
CA LYS A 34 -4.40 -7.93 -6.76
C LYS A 34 -4.03 -7.62 -8.21
N TYR A 35 -4.52 -6.50 -8.75
CA TYR A 35 -4.27 -6.10 -10.13
C TYR A 35 -3.09 -5.13 -10.29
N ASN A 36 -2.41 -4.77 -9.18
CA ASN A 36 -1.26 -3.86 -9.15
C ASN A 36 -1.51 -2.51 -9.86
N LYS A 37 -2.67 -1.91 -9.60
CA LYS A 37 -3.04 -0.58 -10.09
C LYS A 37 -3.26 0.45 -8.97
N PRO A 38 -2.34 0.57 -7.99
CA PRO A 38 -2.55 1.47 -6.86
C PRO A 38 -2.54 2.95 -7.29
N LYS A 39 -1.71 3.35 -8.26
CA LYS A 39 -1.69 4.73 -8.79
C LYS A 39 -3.04 5.09 -9.41
N GLU A 40 -3.61 4.22 -10.21
CA GLU A 40 -4.86 4.48 -10.92
C GLU A 40 -6.00 4.71 -9.93
N ILE A 41 -6.09 3.89 -8.89
CA ILE A 41 -7.13 4.06 -7.86
C ILE A 41 -6.87 5.32 -7.04
N PHE A 42 -5.60 5.60 -6.72
CA PHE A 42 -5.21 6.84 -6.05
C PHE A 42 -5.66 8.07 -6.85
N LEU A 43 -5.40 8.11 -8.17
CA LEU A 43 -5.84 9.20 -9.04
C LEU A 43 -7.37 9.31 -9.12
N VAL A 44 -8.09 8.18 -9.21
CA VAL A 44 -9.56 8.16 -9.18
C VAL A 44 -10.09 8.72 -7.86
N SER A 45 -9.49 8.36 -6.73
CA SER A 45 -9.85 8.92 -5.42
C SER A 45 -9.66 10.44 -5.38
N ILE A 46 -8.55 10.96 -5.93
CA ILE A 46 -8.32 12.41 -5.99
C ILE A 46 -9.39 13.11 -6.83
N VAL A 47 -9.76 12.54 -7.98
CA VAL A 47 -10.84 13.07 -8.82
C VAL A 47 -12.16 13.09 -8.06
N PHE A 48 -12.48 12.03 -7.31
CA PHE A 48 -13.67 11.98 -6.46
C PHE A 48 -13.64 13.02 -5.34
N PHE A 49 -12.48 13.29 -4.73
CA PHE A 49 -12.35 14.38 -3.77
C PHE A 49 -12.66 15.74 -4.39
N ILE A 50 -12.14 16.03 -5.59
CA ILE A 50 -12.41 17.31 -6.29
C ILE A 50 -13.93 17.47 -6.48
N PHE A 51 -14.59 16.47 -7.06
CA PHE A 51 -16.04 16.53 -7.26
C PHE A 51 -16.81 16.62 -5.95
N SER A 52 -16.38 15.88 -4.93
CA SER A 52 -16.98 15.92 -3.61
C SER A 52 -16.96 17.34 -3.02
N PHE A 53 -15.80 18.01 -3.01
CA PHE A 53 -15.66 19.35 -2.45
C PHE A 53 -16.43 20.40 -3.27
N LEU A 54 -16.44 20.27 -4.61
CA LEU A 54 -17.25 21.14 -5.47
C LEU A 54 -18.75 20.97 -5.20
N ILE A 55 -19.24 19.73 -5.14
CA ILE A 55 -20.65 19.42 -4.84
C ILE A 55 -21.03 19.98 -3.46
N MET A 56 -20.22 19.67 -2.44
CA MET A 56 -20.46 20.13 -1.07
C MET A 56 -20.34 21.65 -0.91
N GLY A 57 -19.53 22.32 -1.73
CA GLY A 57 -19.37 23.78 -1.73
C GLY A 57 -20.52 24.52 -2.41
N LEU A 58 -20.93 24.04 -3.58
CA LEU A 58 -21.80 24.79 -4.51
C LEU A 58 -23.28 24.44 -4.41
N THR A 59 -23.64 23.27 -3.87
CA THR A 59 -25.04 22.83 -3.84
C THR A 59 -25.87 23.58 -2.81
N ASN A 60 -27.12 23.91 -3.14
CA ASN A 60 -28.14 24.34 -2.16
C ASN A 60 -29.18 23.26 -1.85
N SER A 61 -29.08 22.09 -2.49
CA SER A 61 -29.93 20.93 -2.22
C SER A 61 -29.29 20.01 -1.20
N SER A 62 -30.02 19.70 -0.13
CA SER A 62 -29.58 18.80 0.94
C SER A 62 -29.29 17.38 0.42
N VAL A 63 -30.09 16.89 -0.53
CA VAL A 63 -29.88 15.57 -1.15
C VAL A 63 -28.56 15.53 -1.92
N VAL A 64 -28.29 16.58 -2.70
CA VAL A 64 -27.03 16.69 -3.47
C VAL A 64 -25.83 16.86 -2.52
N PHE A 65 -26.01 17.54 -1.39
CA PHE A 65 -24.98 17.62 -0.35
C PHE A 65 -24.63 16.23 0.21
N ILE A 66 -25.64 15.40 0.51
CA ILE A 66 -25.44 14.00 0.96
C ILE A 66 -24.64 13.20 -0.07
N ILE A 67 -24.95 13.36 -1.36
CA ILE A 67 -24.19 12.71 -2.45
C ILE A 67 -22.73 13.16 -2.43
N GLY A 68 -22.47 14.45 -2.23
CA GLY A 68 -21.11 14.98 -2.04
C GLY A 68 -20.40 14.31 -0.86
N VAL A 69 -21.02 14.26 0.31
CA VAL A 69 -20.46 13.59 1.50
C VAL A 69 -20.20 12.11 1.25
N ALA A 70 -21.11 11.40 0.57
CA ALA A 70 -20.90 10.01 0.20
C ALA A 70 -19.70 9.83 -0.73
N LEU A 71 -19.54 10.72 -1.71
CA LEU A 71 -18.40 10.69 -2.63
C LEU A 71 -17.07 10.95 -1.90
N PHE A 72 -17.05 11.86 -0.92
CA PHE A 72 -15.89 12.07 -0.03
C PHE A 72 -15.48 10.77 0.66
N PHE A 73 -16.44 10.10 1.30
CA PHE A 73 -16.17 8.86 2.04
C PHE A 73 -15.70 7.73 1.13
N ILE A 74 -16.26 7.63 -0.08
CA ILE A 74 -15.80 6.68 -1.11
C ILE A 74 -14.35 6.99 -1.45
N ALA A 75 -14.03 8.24 -1.82
CA ALA A 75 -12.67 8.65 -2.17
C ALA A 75 -11.66 8.33 -1.06
N PHE A 76 -12.00 8.68 0.18
CA PHE A 76 -11.17 8.46 1.36
C PHE A 76 -10.95 6.96 1.64
N ASN A 77 -12.01 6.16 1.68
CA ASN A 77 -11.90 4.72 1.97
C ASN A 77 -11.23 3.93 0.85
N MET A 78 -11.25 4.43 -0.39
CA MET A 78 -10.46 3.88 -1.48
C MET A 78 -8.97 4.22 -1.34
N MET A 79 -8.65 5.43 -0.88
CA MET A 79 -7.29 5.98 -0.85
C MET A 79 -6.48 5.54 0.38
N GLU A 80 -7.07 5.60 1.58
CA GLU A 80 -6.40 5.35 2.85
C GLU A 80 -5.62 4.01 2.88
N PRO A 81 -6.22 2.85 2.55
CA PRO A 81 -5.48 1.59 2.57
C PRO A 81 -4.33 1.55 1.56
N LEU A 82 -4.45 2.26 0.44
CA LEU A 82 -3.40 2.31 -0.58
C LEU A 82 -2.20 3.12 -0.11
N VAL A 83 -2.43 4.26 0.56
CA VAL A 83 -1.35 5.07 1.15
C VAL A 83 -0.56 4.24 2.16
N GLN A 84 -1.27 3.57 3.08
CA GLN A 84 -0.65 2.72 4.10
C GLN A 84 0.14 1.56 3.47
N SER A 85 -0.43 0.92 2.45
CA SER A 85 0.26 -0.14 1.69
C SER A 85 1.52 0.38 1.01
N MET A 86 1.46 1.52 0.32
CA MET A 86 2.60 2.10 -0.38
C MET A 86 3.74 2.45 0.59
N ILE A 87 3.43 3.10 1.72
CA ILE A 87 4.44 3.42 2.76
C ILE A 87 5.19 2.16 3.19
N THR A 88 4.47 1.07 3.46
CA THR A 88 5.11 -0.19 3.91
C THR A 88 5.87 -0.91 2.80
N LYS A 89 5.50 -0.73 1.53
CA LYS A 89 6.20 -1.35 0.38
C LYS A 89 7.55 -0.68 0.08
N PHE A 90 7.65 0.63 0.33
CA PHE A 90 8.89 1.41 0.20
C PHE A 90 9.81 1.31 1.43
N ALA A 91 9.26 0.99 2.60
CA ALA A 91 10.06 0.80 3.80
C ALA A 91 10.81 -0.55 3.82
N LYS A 92 12.04 -0.54 4.34
CA LYS A 92 12.81 -1.75 4.66
C LYS A 92 12.04 -2.61 5.66
N VAL A 93 12.23 -3.92 5.63
CA VAL A 93 11.43 -4.87 6.43
C VAL A 93 11.48 -4.56 7.94
N HIS A 94 12.65 -4.23 8.46
CA HIS A 94 12.83 -3.86 9.88
C HIS A 94 12.38 -2.43 10.22
N GLN A 95 12.03 -1.60 9.22
CA GLN A 95 11.63 -0.20 9.40
C GLN A 95 10.14 0.04 9.10
N LYS A 96 9.38 -0.96 8.67
CA LYS A 96 7.95 -0.82 8.32
C LYS A 96 7.13 -0.20 9.45
N GLY A 97 7.34 -0.66 10.69
CA GLY A 97 6.65 -0.12 11.87
C GLY A 97 6.99 1.35 12.14
N ALA A 98 8.27 1.72 12.04
CA ALA A 98 8.71 3.10 12.21
C ALA A 98 8.18 4.02 11.10
N ALA A 99 8.18 3.56 9.84
CA ALA A 99 7.66 4.31 8.70
C ALA A 99 6.16 4.60 8.85
N LEU A 100 5.37 3.60 9.26
CA LEU A 100 3.95 3.77 9.57
C LEU A 100 3.74 4.73 10.75
N GLY A 101 4.54 4.61 11.81
CA GLY A 101 4.47 5.47 12.99
C GLY A 101 4.74 6.95 12.67
N ILE A 102 5.79 7.24 11.90
CA ILE A 102 6.12 8.60 11.44
C ILE A 102 5.02 9.14 10.54
N SER A 103 4.54 8.35 9.57
CA SER A 103 3.48 8.76 8.66
C SER A 103 2.19 9.10 9.42
N ASN A 104 1.76 8.25 10.34
CA ASN A 104 0.56 8.50 11.14
C ASN A 104 0.72 9.74 12.04
N SER A 105 1.91 9.97 12.60
CA SER A 105 2.18 11.17 13.39
C SER A 105 2.05 12.45 12.56
N ILE A 106 2.64 12.47 11.36
CA ILE A 106 2.53 13.59 10.42
C ILE A 106 1.09 13.75 9.95
N ALA A 107 0.36 12.67 9.70
CA ALA A 107 -1.03 12.70 9.28
C ALA A 107 -1.94 13.33 10.34
N TYR A 108 -1.82 12.94 11.61
CA TYR A 108 -2.59 13.54 12.70
C TYR A 108 -2.21 15.00 12.93
N PHE A 109 -0.92 15.34 12.87
CA PHE A 109 -0.49 16.73 12.97
C PHE A 109 -1.04 17.60 11.83
N SER A 110 -1.01 17.09 10.59
CA SER A 110 -1.56 17.77 9.41
C SER A 110 -3.08 17.89 9.48
N THR A 111 -3.76 16.88 10.02
CA THR A 111 -5.22 16.89 10.26
C THR A 111 -5.58 17.96 11.27
N PHE A 112 -4.81 18.10 12.35
CA PHE A 112 -4.99 19.15 13.34
C PHE A 112 -4.80 20.54 12.75
N LEU A 113 -3.71 20.76 12.00
CA LEU A 113 -3.47 22.04 11.32
C LEU A 113 -4.57 22.36 10.30
N GLY A 114 -4.92 21.39 9.45
CA GLY A 114 -5.97 21.54 8.44
C GLY A 114 -7.33 21.85 9.06
N GLY A 115 -7.70 21.15 10.13
CA GLY A 115 -8.93 21.42 10.88
C GLY A 115 -8.94 22.79 11.54
N THR A 116 -7.79 23.24 12.08
CA THR A 116 -7.64 24.58 12.67
C THR A 116 -7.79 25.67 11.60
N PHE A 117 -7.09 25.54 10.46
CA PHE A 117 -7.19 26.49 9.36
C PHE A 117 -8.60 26.52 8.74
N ALA A 118 -9.22 25.36 8.52
CA ALA A 118 -10.58 25.28 8.02
C ALA A 118 -11.58 25.92 9.00
N GLY A 119 -11.41 25.69 10.30
CA GLY A 119 -12.20 26.30 11.36
C GLY A 119 -12.10 27.83 11.35
N LEU A 120 -10.88 28.37 11.28
CA LEU A 120 -10.67 29.83 11.18
C LEU A 120 -11.26 30.41 9.89
N MET A 121 -11.20 29.69 8.78
CA MET A 121 -11.82 30.14 7.52
C MET A 121 -13.35 30.21 7.60
N LEU A 122 -14.01 29.38 8.42
CA LEU A 122 -15.47 29.43 8.56
C LEU A 122 -15.98 30.76 9.14
N ASP A 123 -15.15 31.50 9.87
CA ASP A 123 -15.51 32.81 10.43
C ASP A 123 -15.46 33.94 9.38
N ILE A 124 -14.62 33.79 8.35
CA ILE A 124 -14.32 34.86 7.37
C ILE A 124 -14.69 34.50 5.92
N SER A 125 -15.10 33.26 5.66
CA SER A 125 -15.40 32.75 4.32
C SER A 125 -16.65 31.89 4.35
N ASP A 126 -17.33 31.83 3.21
CA ASP A 126 -18.49 30.97 3.04
C ASP A 126 -18.11 29.54 2.60
N ARG A 127 -19.08 28.64 2.69
CA ARG A 127 -18.94 27.23 2.30
C ARG A 127 -18.51 27.08 0.83
N GLU A 128 -19.00 27.95 -0.04
CA GLU A 128 -18.65 27.95 -1.46
C GLU A 128 -17.16 28.24 -1.67
N THR A 129 -16.66 29.33 -1.07
CA THR A 129 -15.24 29.71 -1.16
C THR A 129 -14.33 28.62 -0.61
N ILE A 130 -14.70 28.00 0.51
CA ILE A 130 -13.94 26.88 1.09
C ILE A 130 -13.93 25.68 0.14
N GLY A 131 -15.10 25.28 -0.39
CA GLY A 131 -15.21 24.15 -1.31
C GLY A 131 -14.39 24.34 -2.59
N ILE A 132 -14.45 25.52 -3.20
CA ILE A 132 -13.66 25.88 -4.39
C ILE A 132 -12.17 25.89 -4.07
N THR A 133 -11.77 26.52 -2.96
CA THR A 133 -10.35 26.62 -2.57
C THR A 133 -9.74 25.24 -2.37
N VAL A 134 -10.43 24.35 -1.64
CA VAL A 134 -9.97 22.98 -1.44
C VAL A 134 -9.92 22.22 -2.76
N ALA A 135 -10.94 22.36 -3.62
CA ALA A 135 -10.95 21.72 -4.93
C ALA A 135 -9.78 22.18 -5.83
N ILE A 136 -9.40 23.46 -5.79
CA ILE A 136 -8.21 23.98 -6.50
C ILE A 136 -6.94 23.33 -5.96
N ILE A 137 -6.77 23.30 -4.64
CA ILE A 137 -5.60 22.68 -4.00
C ILE A 137 -5.52 21.20 -4.36
N THR A 138 -6.64 20.47 -4.29
CA THR A 138 -6.72 19.05 -4.67
C THR A 138 -6.45 18.85 -6.17
N THR A 139 -6.84 19.80 -7.03
CA THR A 139 -6.53 19.75 -8.46
C THR A 139 -5.04 19.94 -8.73
N LEU A 140 -4.38 20.89 -8.06
CA LEU A 140 -2.93 21.04 -8.13
C LEU A 140 -2.22 19.78 -7.65
N TRP A 141 -2.73 19.18 -6.58
CA TRP A 141 -2.22 17.91 -6.07
C TRP A 141 -2.42 16.75 -7.06
N LEU A 142 -3.56 16.69 -7.77
CA LEU A 142 -3.80 15.73 -8.84
C LEU A 142 -2.73 15.85 -9.93
N LEU A 143 -2.50 17.07 -10.43
CA LEU A 143 -1.52 17.35 -11.48
C LEU A 143 -0.10 16.95 -11.07
N TRP A 144 0.27 17.19 -9.82
CA TRP A 144 1.56 16.74 -9.27
C TRP A 144 1.63 15.21 -9.19
N THR A 145 0.56 14.57 -8.74
CA THR A 145 0.45 13.11 -8.55
C THR A 145 0.42 12.34 -9.87
N LEU A 146 0.07 12.96 -11.01
CA LEU A 146 0.17 12.31 -12.33
C LEU A 146 1.58 11.80 -12.64
N ARG A 147 2.61 12.43 -12.06
CA ARG A 147 4.02 12.04 -12.18
C ARG A 147 4.41 10.84 -11.33
N LEU A 148 3.54 10.37 -10.43
CA LEU A 148 3.80 9.20 -9.60
C LEU A 148 3.92 7.96 -10.49
N THR A 149 4.89 7.09 -10.24
CA THR A 149 5.01 5.79 -10.92
C THR A 149 4.43 4.71 -10.01
N ASN A 150 3.78 3.69 -10.60
CA ASN A 150 3.30 2.55 -9.83
C ASN A 150 4.48 1.88 -9.11
N PRO A 151 4.31 1.47 -7.83
CA PRO A 151 5.35 0.76 -7.10
C PRO A 151 5.68 -0.55 -7.82
N VAL A 152 6.97 -0.80 -7.98
CA VAL A 152 7.51 -1.98 -8.66
C VAL A 152 7.11 -3.23 -7.86
N LYS A 153 6.61 -4.27 -8.54
CA LYS A 153 6.33 -5.54 -7.86
C LYS A 153 7.65 -6.14 -7.39
N TYR A 154 7.74 -6.42 -6.10
CA TYR A 154 8.85 -7.19 -5.56
C TYR A 154 8.38 -8.58 -5.15
N SER A 155 9.22 -9.59 -5.37
CA SER A 155 9.02 -10.96 -4.94
C SER A 155 10.13 -11.37 -3.97
N HIS A 156 9.86 -12.34 -3.10
CA HIS A 156 10.76 -12.75 -2.02
C HIS A 156 11.25 -14.18 -2.28
N LEU A 157 12.58 -14.35 -2.30
CA LEU A 157 13.23 -15.65 -2.30
C LEU A 157 13.69 -15.98 -0.89
N TYR A 158 13.24 -17.10 -0.33
CA TYR A 158 13.64 -17.57 1.00
C TYR A 158 14.71 -18.64 0.85
N LEU A 159 15.90 -18.42 1.42
CA LEU A 159 17.04 -19.33 1.42
C LEU A 159 17.33 -19.77 2.86
N ALA A 160 17.75 -21.01 3.09
CA ALA A 160 18.16 -21.46 4.42
C ALA A 160 19.49 -20.81 4.83
N GLN A 161 19.56 -20.23 6.03
CA GLN A 161 20.76 -19.53 6.51
C GLN A 161 22.00 -20.44 6.62
N SER A 162 21.81 -21.75 6.78
CA SER A 162 22.88 -22.75 6.80
C SER A 162 23.61 -22.92 5.46
N GLU A 163 23.06 -22.41 4.36
CA GLU A 163 23.60 -22.58 3.00
C GLU A 163 24.21 -21.29 2.44
N VAL A 164 24.17 -20.18 3.19
CA VAL A 164 24.50 -18.84 2.68
C VAL A 164 25.67 -18.22 3.46
N ASN A 165 26.74 -17.88 2.74
CA ASN A 165 27.87 -17.14 3.30
C ASN A 165 27.56 -15.63 3.32
N ILE A 166 27.40 -15.08 4.53
CA ILE A 166 26.96 -13.70 4.79
C ILE A 166 27.93 -12.66 4.21
N GLU A 167 29.23 -12.94 4.16
CA GLU A 167 30.25 -12.01 3.63
C GLU A 167 30.17 -11.80 2.11
N LYS A 168 29.52 -12.72 1.38
CA LYS A 168 29.36 -12.64 -0.08
C LYS A 168 28.01 -12.06 -0.52
N LEU A 169 27.05 -11.91 0.40
CA LEU A 169 25.74 -11.28 0.13
C LEU A 169 25.87 -9.78 -0.12
N THR A 170 26.84 -9.12 0.50
CA THR A 170 27.16 -7.70 0.26
C THR A 170 27.59 -7.42 -1.17
N ALA A 171 28.13 -8.41 -1.89
CA ALA A 171 28.51 -8.30 -3.30
C ALA A 171 27.33 -8.52 -4.28
N LEU A 172 26.13 -8.83 -3.76
CA LEU A 172 24.90 -9.03 -4.55
C LEU A 172 24.03 -7.76 -4.64
N GLU A 173 24.47 -6.61 -4.12
CA GLU A 173 23.88 -5.30 -4.45
C GLU A 173 24.17 -4.97 -5.92
N ASN A 174 23.35 -5.50 -6.82
CA ASN A 174 23.31 -5.21 -8.25
C ASN A 174 21.92 -4.67 -8.60
N ASP A 175 21.77 -4.01 -9.75
CA ASP A 175 20.55 -3.31 -10.20
C ASP A 175 19.22 -4.12 -10.16
N ASN A 176 19.30 -5.45 -10.01
CA ASN A 176 18.16 -6.37 -9.99
C ASN A 176 17.79 -6.93 -8.60
N ILE A 177 18.56 -6.63 -7.54
CA ILE A 177 18.32 -7.08 -6.16
C ILE A 177 18.01 -5.86 -5.30
N ALA A 178 16.77 -5.75 -4.83
CA ALA A 178 16.27 -4.54 -4.17
C ALA A 178 16.63 -4.48 -2.67
N GLU A 179 16.62 -5.63 -2.00
CA GLU A 179 16.96 -5.75 -0.58
C GLU A 179 17.20 -7.22 -0.24
N TRP A 180 18.07 -7.50 0.74
CA TRP A 180 18.10 -8.80 1.39
C TRP A 180 18.05 -8.60 2.91
N TYR A 181 17.39 -9.51 3.62
CA TYR A 181 17.36 -9.49 5.09
C TYR A 181 17.37 -10.90 5.65
N ILE A 182 17.95 -11.06 6.84
CA ILE A 182 17.99 -12.33 7.56
C ILE A 182 16.80 -12.35 8.52
N ASN A 183 15.94 -13.34 8.37
CA ASN A 183 14.92 -13.66 9.36
C ASN A 183 15.51 -14.67 10.35
N GLU A 184 16.05 -14.17 11.46
CA GLU A 184 16.69 -14.96 12.51
C GLU A 184 15.70 -15.89 13.23
N THR A 185 14.40 -15.57 13.24
CA THR A 185 13.37 -16.41 13.86
C THR A 185 13.10 -17.69 13.06
N GLU A 186 13.28 -17.64 11.74
CA GLU A 186 13.04 -18.77 10.84
C GLU A 186 14.33 -19.38 10.26
N ASN A 187 15.51 -18.88 10.65
CA ASN A 187 16.81 -19.25 10.06
C ASN A 187 16.82 -19.16 8.51
N LYS A 188 16.22 -18.10 7.95
CA LYS A 188 16.12 -17.89 6.51
C LYS A 188 16.66 -16.53 6.08
N VAL A 189 17.40 -16.51 4.98
CA VAL A 189 17.78 -15.29 4.25
C VAL A 189 16.71 -15.01 3.21
N VAL A 190 16.12 -13.82 3.23
CA VAL A 190 15.10 -13.39 2.28
C VAL A 190 15.68 -12.38 1.31
N VAL A 191 15.66 -12.67 0.02
CA VAL A 191 16.11 -11.77 -1.05
C VAL A 191 14.89 -11.22 -1.80
N LYS A 192 14.72 -9.89 -1.77
CA LYS A 192 13.65 -9.15 -2.44
C LYS A 192 14.12 -8.74 -3.84
N TYR A 193 13.52 -9.28 -4.90
CA TYR A 193 13.87 -9.00 -6.30
C TYR A 193 12.70 -8.36 -7.05
N VAL A 194 12.99 -7.60 -8.12
CA VAL A 194 11.99 -6.96 -8.98
C VAL A 194 11.33 -8.00 -9.87
N LYS A 195 10.00 -8.13 -9.78
CA LYS A 195 9.19 -9.17 -10.47
C LYS A 195 8.90 -8.85 -11.94
N ASP A 196 8.88 -7.58 -12.35
CA ASP A 196 8.45 -7.16 -13.69
C ASP A 196 9.61 -6.96 -14.70
N ALA A 197 10.82 -7.47 -14.42
CA ALA A 197 12.00 -7.32 -15.29
C ALA A 197 12.35 -8.56 -16.14
N MET A 198 11.71 -9.73 -15.93
CA MET A 198 12.10 -10.98 -16.61
C MET A 198 10.87 -11.83 -16.94
N SER A 199 10.87 -12.43 -18.14
CA SER A 199 9.87 -13.44 -18.52
C SER A 199 10.09 -14.76 -17.76
N ASP A 200 9.05 -15.58 -17.60
CA ASP A 200 9.08 -16.83 -16.80
C ASP A 200 10.24 -17.80 -17.18
N ASP A 201 10.71 -17.77 -18.43
CA ASP A 201 11.85 -18.58 -18.90
C ASP A 201 13.22 -17.95 -18.56
N GLU A 202 13.34 -16.63 -18.62
CA GLU A 202 14.53 -15.91 -18.08
C GLU A 202 14.61 -16.01 -16.56
N LEU A 203 13.47 -16.17 -15.89
CA LEU A 203 13.36 -16.34 -14.44
C LEU A 203 13.90 -17.71 -14.02
N LYS A 204 13.64 -18.77 -14.78
CA LYS A 204 14.26 -20.08 -14.57
C LYS A 204 15.75 -20.05 -14.86
N ASP A 205 16.18 -19.45 -15.98
CA ASP A 205 17.59 -19.39 -16.34
C ASP A 205 18.40 -18.51 -15.37
N ASN A 206 17.83 -17.42 -14.85
CA ASN A 206 18.49 -16.61 -13.82
C ASN A 206 18.43 -17.22 -12.42
N ILE A 207 17.38 -17.99 -12.09
CA ILE A 207 17.36 -18.82 -10.88
C ILE A 207 18.41 -19.92 -11.00
N GLU A 208 18.52 -20.61 -12.14
CA GLU A 208 19.55 -21.62 -12.38
C GLU A 208 20.94 -20.98 -12.40
N PHE A 209 21.11 -19.79 -12.96
CA PHE A 209 22.37 -19.04 -12.96
C PHE A 209 22.75 -18.56 -11.55
N LEU A 210 21.81 -18.03 -10.76
CA LEU A 210 22.06 -17.63 -9.38
C LEU A 210 22.33 -18.84 -8.48
N VAL A 211 21.55 -19.91 -8.61
CA VAL A 211 21.76 -21.19 -7.91
C VAL A 211 23.08 -21.81 -8.33
N ARG A 212 23.44 -21.77 -9.61
CA ARG A 212 24.70 -22.30 -10.15
C ARG A 212 25.91 -21.46 -9.74
N LYS A 213 25.79 -20.13 -9.70
CA LYS A 213 26.84 -19.22 -9.20
C LYS A 213 27.08 -19.42 -7.70
N ILE A 214 26.01 -19.69 -6.94
CA ILE A 214 26.06 -20.09 -5.52
C ILE A 214 26.66 -21.50 -5.39
N GLN A 215 26.28 -22.48 -6.23
CA GLN A 215 26.80 -23.85 -6.22
C GLN A 215 28.25 -23.98 -6.68
N GLU A 216 28.71 -23.14 -7.61
CA GLU A 216 30.10 -23.09 -8.09
C GLU A 216 31.04 -22.49 -7.03
N THR A 217 30.50 -21.74 -6.06
CA THR A 217 31.25 -21.20 -4.92
C THR A 217 31.11 -22.03 -3.62
N LEU A 218 30.37 -23.14 -3.66
CA LEU A 218 30.29 -24.13 -2.59
C LEU A 218 31.38 -25.22 -2.76
N PRO A 219 32.04 -25.69 -1.69
CA PRO A 219 32.96 -26.82 -1.78
C PRO A 219 32.22 -28.09 -2.24
N LYS A 220 32.78 -28.75 -3.27
CA LYS A 220 32.12 -29.84 -4.02
C LYS A 220 31.75 -31.03 -3.13
N GLY A 221 30.43 -31.26 -2.96
CA GLY A 221 29.85 -32.45 -2.34
C GLY A 221 28.46 -32.78 -2.90
N ARG A 222 28.36 -33.00 -4.22
CA ARG A 222 27.11 -33.11 -5.01
C ARG A 222 26.16 -34.28 -4.67
N ALA A 223 26.43 -35.11 -3.67
CA ALA A 223 25.64 -36.32 -3.41
C ALA A 223 24.45 -36.13 -2.45
N GLN A 224 24.45 -35.10 -1.58
CA GLN A 224 23.44 -34.97 -0.51
C GLN A 224 22.22 -34.09 -0.88
N ILE A 225 22.35 -33.23 -1.89
CA ILE A 225 21.33 -32.20 -2.21
C ILE A 225 20.05 -32.83 -2.81
N LYS A 226 20.19 -33.89 -3.62
CA LYS A 226 19.05 -34.54 -4.29
C LYS A 226 18.21 -35.40 -3.33
N ASP A 227 18.86 -36.08 -2.38
CA ASP A 227 18.20 -36.93 -1.37
C ASP A 227 17.44 -36.12 -0.32
N ILE A 228 17.93 -34.90 0.01
CA ILE A 228 17.25 -34.00 0.95
C ILE A 228 16.01 -33.36 0.31
N LEU A 229 16.09 -32.98 -0.97
CA LEU A 229 14.97 -32.42 -1.73
C LEU A 229 13.82 -33.44 -1.91
N LEU A 230 14.14 -34.71 -2.15
CA LEU A 230 13.12 -35.77 -2.28
C LEU A 230 12.45 -36.14 -0.95
N LYS A 231 13.17 -36.07 0.18
CA LYS A 231 12.62 -36.35 1.52
C LYS A 231 11.66 -35.26 2.01
N LEU A 232 11.79 -34.03 1.53
CA LEU A 232 10.94 -32.91 1.92
C LEU A 232 9.63 -32.79 1.10
N THR A 233 9.51 -33.52 -0.02
CA THR A 233 8.30 -33.48 -0.87
C THR A 233 7.33 -34.65 -0.68
N MET A 234 7.65 -35.66 0.15
CA MET A 234 6.74 -36.78 0.43
C MET A 234 6.57 -37.04 1.94
N SER A 235 5.43 -36.62 2.50
CA SER A 235 4.52 -37.44 3.33
C SER A 235 3.70 -36.60 4.33
N LYS A 236 2.42 -36.95 4.41
CA LYS A 236 1.31 -36.45 5.25
C LYS A 236 1.62 -36.34 6.76
N PRO A 237 0.80 -35.56 7.52
CA PRO A 237 1.06 -35.25 8.92
C PRO A 237 0.73 -36.43 9.85
N ILE A 238 1.55 -36.66 10.88
CA ILE A 238 1.27 -37.64 11.94
C ILE A 238 1.38 -36.94 13.30
N LYS A 239 0.28 -36.99 14.05
CA LYS A 239 0.11 -36.52 15.44
C LYS A 239 1.02 -37.29 16.39
N ILE A 240 1.50 -36.65 17.46
CA ILE A 240 2.09 -37.36 18.60
C ILE A 240 1.32 -36.96 19.87
N GLU A 241 0.64 -37.93 20.47
CA GLU A 241 0.05 -37.85 21.81
C GLU A 241 1.16 -37.84 22.87
N VAL A 242 0.99 -36.96 23.86
CA VAL A 242 1.85 -36.89 25.03
C VAL A 242 1.37 -37.91 26.05
N LYS A 243 2.26 -38.80 26.49
CA LYS A 243 2.08 -39.63 27.69
C LYS A 243 2.67 -38.92 28.89
#